data_AF-A0A925SHG8-F1
#
_entry.id   AF-A0A925SHG8-F1
#
_cell.length_a   1.000
_cell.length_b   1.000
_cell.length_c   1.000
_cell.angle_alpha   90.00
_cell.angle_beta   90.00
_cell.angle_gamma   90.00
#
_symmetry.space_group_name_H-M   'P 1'
#
loop_
_entity.id
_entity.type
_entity.pdbx_description
1 polymer ?
#
loop_
_entity_poly.entity_id
_entity_poly.type
_entity_poly.pdbx_seq_one_letter_code
_entity_poly.pdbx_strand_id
1 'polypeptide(L)' 'MLGLPKGSLEESTKALFAKAGWKITTSSRSYKPSIDDAELDGRFVRAQEVAR' A
#
# COMPACT_ATOMS: atom_id res chain seq x y z
N MET A 1 -5.17 -4.89 8.97
CA MET A 1 -5.39 -4.56 7.55
C MET A 1 -4.80 -3.19 7.28
N LEU A 2 -3.80 -3.11 6.42
CA LEU A 2 -3.09 -1.88 6.10
C LEU A 2 -3.80 -1.13 4.97
N GLY A 3 -4.22 0.11 5.20
CA GLY A 3 -4.87 0.95 4.18
C GLY A 3 -3.84 1.74 3.38
N LEU A 4 -3.50 1.29 2.18
CA LEU A 4 -2.59 2.02 1.30
C LEU A 4 -3.37 3.04 0.46
N PRO A 5 -3.00 4.33 0.44
CA PRO A 5 -3.61 5.30 -0.45
C PRO A 5 -3.26 4.96 -1.91
N LYS A 6 -4.29 4.79 -2.76
CA LYS A 6 -4.11 4.65 -4.22
C LYS A 6 -4.02 6.02 -4.89
N GLY A 7 -3.15 6.16 -5.89
CA GLY A 7 -2.99 7.40 -6.67
C GLY A 7 -1.77 8.23 -6.24
N SER A 8 -1.97 9.53 -5.98
CA SER A 8 -0.85 10.49 -5.81
C SER A 8 0.12 10.16 -4.66
N LEU A 9 -0.36 9.49 -3.60
CA LEU A 9 0.45 9.09 -2.45
C LEU A 9 0.94 7.63 -2.51
N GLU A 10 0.60 6.90 -3.59
CA GLU A 10 0.93 5.47 -3.70
C GLU A 10 2.44 5.24 -3.72
N GLU A 11 3.19 5.97 -4.55
CA GLU A 11 4.65 5.87 -4.62
C GLU A 11 5.32 6.30 -3.32
N SER A 12 4.89 7.43 -2.74
CA SER A 12 5.46 7.92 -1.48
C SER A 12 5.25 6.93 -0.34
N THR A 13 4.09 6.27 -0.31
CA THR A 13 3.81 5.22 0.65
C THR A 13 4.69 4.01 0.40
N LYS A 14 4.78 3.49 -0.83
CA LYS A 14 5.69 2.38 -1.17
C LYS A 14 7.14 2.67 -0.77
N ALA A 15 7.63 3.88 -1.02
CA ALA A 15 8.97 4.29 -0.65
C ALA A 15 9.18 4.30 0.87
N LEU A 16 8.18 4.71 1.66
CA LEU A 16 8.22 4.67 3.11
C LEU A 16 8.28 3.22 3.64
N PHE A 17 7.42 2.34 3.12
CA PHE A 17 7.41 0.92 3.49
C PHE A 17 8.68 0.20 3.04
N ALA A 18 9.23 0.55 1.87
CA ALA A 18 10.51 0.02 1.39
C ALA A 18 11.67 0.41 2.31
N LYS A 19 11.68 1.64 2.85
CA LYS A 19 12.66 2.06 3.87
C LYS A 19 12.54 1.29 5.18
N ALA A 20 11.33 0.83 5.52
CA ALA A 20 11.10 -0.03 6.68
C ALA A 20 11.43 -1.52 6.43
N GLY A 21 11.87 -1.89 5.21
CA GLY A 21 12.21 -3.26 4.83
C GLY A 21 11.07 -4.04 4.17
N TRP A 22 9.90 -3.43 3.96
CA TRP A 22 8.75 -4.08 3.34
C TRP A 22 8.67 -3.80 1.84
N LYS A 23 8.68 -4.87 1.03
CA LYS A 23 8.43 -4.77 -0.42
C LYS A 23 6.93 -4.85 -0.71
N ILE A 24 6.38 -3.73 -1.17
CA ILE A 24 4.98 -3.64 -1.60
C ILE A 24 4.93 -3.56 -3.13
N THR A 25 4.40 -4.60 -3.76
CA THR A 25 4.14 -4.66 -5.21
C THR A 25 2.66 -4.46 -5.48
N THR A 26 2.34 -3.69 -6.52
CA THR A 26 0.96 -3.32 -6.80
C THR A 26 0.72 -3.46 -8.29
N SER A 27 -0.44 -4.00 -8.66
CA SER A 27 -0.86 -4.06 -10.07
C SER A 27 -1.90 -2.97 -10.31
N SER A 28 -1.79 -2.29 -11.46
CA SER A 28 -2.69 -1.18 -11.83
C SER A 28 -4.18 -1.55 -11.76
N ARG A 29 -4.49 -2.83 -12.00
CA ARG A 29 -5.85 -3.38 -12.07
C ARG A 29 -6.37 -3.92 -10.74
N SER A 30 -5.49 -4.15 -9.74
CA SER A 30 -5.89 -4.73 -8.46
C SER A 30 -5.97 -3.67 -7.36
N TYR A 31 -6.91 -3.88 -6.44
CA TYR A 31 -7.03 -3.12 -5.19
C TYR A 31 -6.40 -3.85 -4.00
N LYS A 32 -5.68 -4.94 -4.27
CA LYS A 32 -4.88 -5.66 -3.29
C LYS A 32 -3.39 -5.46 -3.61
N PRO A 33 -2.62 -4.78 -2.76
CA PRO A 33 -1.16 -4.85 -2.79
C PRO A 33 -0.69 -6.28 -2.45
N SER A 34 0.43 -6.69 -3.06
CA SER A 34 1.20 -7.85 -2.64
C SER A 34 2.32 -7.35 -1.72
N ILE A 35 2.38 -7.86 -0.50
CA ILE A 35 3.43 -7.54 0.47
C ILE A 35 4.27 -8.80 0.67
N ASP A 36 5.60 -8.65 0.72
CA ASP A 36 6.56 -9.76 0.93
C ASP A 36 6.59 -10.27 2.39
N ASP A 37 5.46 -10.15 3.09
CA ASP A 37 5.31 -10.48 4.50
C ASP A 37 3.95 -11.17 4.66
N ALA A 38 3.97 -12.43 5.10
CA ALA A 38 2.79 -13.27 5.23
C ALA A 38 1.87 -12.83 6.39
N GLU A 39 2.36 -12.01 7.31
CA GLU A 39 1.57 -11.47 8.43
C GLU A 39 0.88 -10.14 8.06
N LEU A 40 1.29 -9.49 6.96
CA LEU A 40 0.76 -8.20 6.54
C LEU A 40 -0.21 -8.33 5.37
N ASP A 41 -1.50 -8.11 5.66
CA ASP A 41 -2.53 -7.97 4.63
C ASP A 41 -2.92 -6.49 4.43
N GLY A 42 -2.89 -6.05 3.17
CA GLY A 42 -3.11 -4.67 2.77
C GLY A 42 -4.26 -4.53 1.78
N ARG A 43 -4.97 -3.41 1.83
CA ARG A 43 -5.94 -3.02 0.81
C ARG A 43 -5.64 -1.61 0.34
N PHE A 44 -5.86 -1.38 -0.95
CA PHE A 44 -5.92 -0.03 -1.47
C PHE A 44 -7.21 0.66 -1.08
N VAL A 45 -7.07 1.78 -0.40
CA VAL A 45 -8.15 2.71 -0.08
C VAL A 45 -7.92 4.00 -0.84
N ARG A 46 -8.99 4.76 -1.07
CA ARG A 46 -8.82 6.08 -1.68
C ARG A 46 -8.00 6.94 -0.72
N ALA A 47 -7.11 7.79 -1.23
CA ALA A 47 -6.30 8.67 -0.37
C ALA A 47 -7.16 9.51 0.59
N GLN A 48 -8.37 9.86 0.16
CA GLN A 48 -9.38 10.60 0.94
C GLN A 48 -9.97 9.80 2.12
N GLU A 49 -9.82 8.47 2.13
CA GLU A 49 -10.34 7.56 3.16
C GLU A 49 -9.28 7.17 4.22
N VAL A 50 -7.99 7.42 3.97
CA VAL A 50 -6.89 7.07 4.91
C VAL A 50 -6.82 8.01 6.11
N ALA A 51 -7.22 9.26 5.92
CA ALA A 51 -7.10 10.34 6.91
C ALA A 51 -8.38 10.54 7.76
N ARG A 52 -9.33 9.60 7.70
CA ARG A 52 -10.60 9.69 8.43
C ARG A 52 -10.64 8.75 9.62
#